data_AF-A0A8J6GM38-F1
#
_entry.id   AF-A0A8J6GM38-F1
#
_cell.length_a   1.000
_cell.length_b   1.000
_cell.length_c   1.000
_cell.angle_alpha   90.00
_cell.angle_beta   90.00
_cell.angle_gamma   90.00
#
_symmetry.space_group_name_H-M   'P 1'
#
loop_
_entity.id
_entity.type
_entity.pdbx_description
1 polymer ?
#
loop_
_entity_poly.entity_id
_entity_poly.type
_entity_poly.pdbx_seq_one_letter_code
_entity_poly.pdbx_strand_id
1 'polypeptide(L)'
;MWLLRTLSYPQTNVFVICFSTASPPSYENVRHKWHPEVCHHCPNVPILLVGTKKDLRAQPDTLRHLKEQGQAPITPQQGQALAKQIHAVSYLE
;
A
#
# COMPACT_ATOMS: atom_id res chain seq x y z
N MET A 1 -20.58 0.63 -3.62
CA MET A 1 -19.51 -0.41 -3.59
C MET A 1 -18.66 -0.40 -2.30
N TRP A 2 -18.86 0.51 -1.34
CA TRP A 2 -18.15 0.49 -0.04
C TRP A 2 -18.71 -0.55 0.95
N LEU A 3 -20.01 -0.82 0.90
CA LEU A 3 -20.72 -1.74 1.80
C LEU A 3 -20.18 -3.17 1.78
N LEU A 4 -19.74 -3.70 0.64
CA LEU A 4 -19.35 -5.11 0.56
C LEU A 4 -18.06 -5.41 1.35
N ARG A 5 -17.12 -4.47 1.38
CA ARG A 5 -15.82 -4.69 2.03
C ARG A 5 -15.90 -4.52 3.54
N THR A 6 -16.66 -3.54 4.03
CA THR A 6 -16.80 -3.32 5.48
C THR A 6 -17.50 -4.48 6.18
N LEU A 7 -18.29 -5.29 5.45
CA LEU A 7 -18.86 -6.55 5.96
C LEU A 7 -17.80 -7.60 6.31
N SER A 8 -16.59 -7.51 5.74
CA SER A 8 -15.49 -8.44 6.02
C SER A 8 -14.60 -8.01 7.20
N TYR A 9 -14.81 -6.80 7.73
CA TYR A 9 -13.96 -6.24 8.79
C TYR A 9 -14.25 -6.77 10.21
N PRO A 10 -15.50 -7.14 10.58
CA PRO A 10 -15.76 -7.71 11.90
C PRO A 10 -14.85 -8.89 12.21
N GLN A 11 -14.33 -8.93 13.44
CA GLN A 11 -13.43 -9.99 13.93
C GLN A 11 -12.10 -10.15 13.18
N THR A 12 -11.71 -9.17 12.34
CA THR A 12 -10.39 -9.17 11.70
C THR A 12 -9.29 -8.95 12.75
N ASN A 13 -8.28 -9.82 12.76
CA ASN A 13 -7.14 -9.71 13.68
C ASN A 13 -5.94 -8.96 13.08
N VAL A 14 -5.86 -8.84 11.76
CA VAL A 14 -4.80 -8.13 11.05
C VAL A 14 -5.31 -7.62 9.71
N PHE A 15 -4.93 -6.41 9.34
CA PHE A 15 -5.11 -5.89 7.99
C PHE A 15 -3.81 -5.95 7.21
N VAL A 16 -3.89 -6.42 5.97
CA VAL A 16 -2.78 -6.35 5.02
C VAL A 16 -3.13 -5.30 3.96
N ILE A 17 -2.43 -4.17 3.98
CA ILE A 17 -2.61 -3.13 2.97
C ILE A 17 -1.51 -3.27 1.93
N CYS A 18 -1.90 -3.48 0.68
CA CYS A 18 -0.97 -3.68 -0.42
C CYS A 18 -0.90 -2.45 -1.33
N PHE A 19 0.29 -2.18 -1.84
CA PHE A 19 0.50 -1.33 -3.01
C PHE A 19 1.43 -2.03 -4.01
N SER A 20 1.46 -1.58 -5.25
CA SER A 20 2.39 -2.08 -6.27
C SER A 20 3.60 -1.18 -6.35
N THR A 21 4.82 -1.74 -6.29
CA THR A 21 6.07 -0.97 -6.41
C THR A 21 6.21 -0.30 -7.78
N ALA A 22 5.52 -0.83 -8.79
CA ALA A 22 5.41 -0.27 -10.14
C ALA A 22 4.21 0.68 -10.34
N SER A 23 3.47 1.04 -9.28
CA SER A 23 2.31 1.94 -9.39
C SER A 23 2.29 2.97 -8.25
N PRO A 24 2.92 4.14 -8.45
CA PRO A 24 2.90 5.24 -7.48
C PRO A 24 1.49 5.67 -7.04
N PRO A 25 0.46 5.70 -7.92
CA PRO A 25 -0.91 5.98 -7.47
C PRO A 25 -1.43 4.97 -6.44
N SER A 26 -1.08 3.69 -6.56
CA SER A 26 -1.48 2.67 -5.57
C SER A 26 -0.84 2.89 -4.21
N TYR A 27 0.41 3.38 -4.19
CA TYR A 27 1.13 3.76 -2.98
C TYR A 27 0.48 4.97 -2.30
N GLU A 28 0.13 6.02 -3.05
CA GLU A 28 -0.56 7.20 -2.49
C GLU A 28 -1.96 6.85 -1.95
N ASN A 29 -2.67 5.93 -2.59
CA ASN A 29 -3.97 5.45 -2.10
C ASN A 29 -3.90 4.79 -0.71
N VAL A 30 -2.75 4.25 -0.31
CA VAL A 30 -2.58 3.74 1.07
C VAL A 30 -2.82 4.86 2.08
N ARG A 31 -2.15 6.00 1.88
CA ARG A 31 -2.24 7.17 2.78
C ARG A 31 -3.61 7.83 2.73
N HIS A 32 -4.16 8.00 1.53
CA HIS A 32 -5.34 8.84 1.33
C HIS A 32 -6.68 8.09 1.41
N LYS A 33 -6.65 6.77 1.28
CA LYS A 33 -7.88 5.95 1.19
C LYS A 33 -7.88 4.78 2.15
N TRP A 34 -6.91 3.87 2.02
CA TRP A 34 -6.96 2.58 2.70
C TRP A 34 -6.68 2.66 4.19
N HIS A 35 -5.62 3.36 4.59
CA HIS A 35 -5.30 3.54 6.01
C HIS A 35 -6.42 4.31 6.75
N PRO A 36 -6.91 5.48 6.27
CA PRO A 36 -8.01 6.18 6.93
C PRO A 36 -9.27 5.33 7.08
N GLU A 37 -9.62 4.53 6.07
CA GLU A 37 -10.80 3.66 6.13
C GLU A 37 -10.64 2.54 7.16
N VAL A 38 -9.49 1.86 7.19
CA VAL A 38 -9.21 0.79 8.16
C VAL A 38 -9.19 1.37 9.57
N CYS A 39 -8.52 2.50 9.80
CA CYS A 39 -8.50 3.14 11.11
C CYS A 39 -9.88 3.63 11.56
N HIS A 40 -10.75 4.06 10.65
CA HIS A 40 -12.11 4.47 10.99
C HIS A 40 -12.97 3.28 11.48
N HIS A 41 -12.86 2.12 10.83
CA HIS A 41 -13.70 0.97 11.17
C HIS A 41 -13.08 0.03 12.21
N CYS A 42 -11.75 -0.03 12.28
CA CYS A 42 -10.99 -1.00 13.07
C CYS A 42 -9.72 -0.35 13.67
N PRO A 43 -9.85 0.65 14.57
CA PRO A 43 -8.74 1.48 15.03
C PRO A 43 -7.62 0.71 15.77
N ASN A 44 -7.94 -0.45 16.36
CA ASN A 44 -7.02 -1.22 17.20
C ASN A 44 -6.45 -2.47 16.50
N VAL A 45 -6.81 -2.70 15.23
CA VAL A 45 -6.36 -3.89 14.50
C VAL A 45 -5.02 -3.58 13.83
N PRO A 46 -3.96 -4.37 14.06
CA PRO A 46 -2.65 -4.12 13.49
C PRO A 46 -2.66 -4.16 11.95
N ILE A 47 -1.84 -3.31 11.35
CA ILE A 47 -1.68 -3.20 9.89
C ILE A 47 -0.30 -3.71 9.49
N LEU A 48 -0.26 -4.56 8.46
CA LEU A 48 0.95 -4.95 7.74
C LEU A 48 0.94 -4.26 6.37
N LEU A 49 1.98 -3.48 6.05
CA LEU A 49 2.13 -2.84 4.74
C LEU A 49 2.93 -3.75 3.82
N VAL A 50 2.43 -4.01 2.61
CA VAL A 50 3.08 -4.88 1.63
C VAL A 50 3.28 -4.17 0.30
N GLY A 51 4.52 -4.10 -0.16
CA GLY A 51 4.86 -3.74 -1.53
C GLY A 51 4.82 -4.99 -2.42
N THR A 52 4.04 -4.95 -3.49
CA THR A 52 3.86 -6.08 -4.42
C THR A 52 4.53 -5.78 -5.76
N LYS A 53 4.74 -6.82 -6.58
CA LYS A 53 5.34 -6.72 -7.93
C LYS A 53 6.76 -6.14 -7.92
N LYS A 54 7.56 -6.54 -6.92
CA LYS A 54 8.94 -6.11 -6.72
C LYS A 54 9.83 -6.33 -7.95
N ASP A 55 9.59 -7.41 -8.68
CA ASP A 55 10.24 -7.76 -9.95
C ASP A 55 10.13 -6.63 -11.00
N LEU A 56 8.98 -5.94 -11.05
CA LEU A 56 8.75 -4.86 -12.01
C LEU A 56 9.56 -3.60 -11.72
N ARG A 57 10.12 -3.44 -10.51
CA ARG A 57 10.94 -2.26 -10.15
C ARG A 57 12.16 -2.11 -11.06
N ALA A 58 12.71 -3.21 -11.56
CA ALA A 58 13.85 -3.22 -12.47
C ALA A 58 13.47 -3.57 -13.92
N GLN A 59 12.19 -3.81 -14.22
CA GLN A 59 11.77 -4.20 -15.56
C GLN A 59 11.84 -2.99 -16.52
N PRO A 60 12.55 -3.10 -17.66
CA PRO A 60 12.74 -1.99 -18.59
C PRO A 60 11.45 -1.33 -19.08
N ASP A 61 10.43 -2.11 -19.42
CA ASP A 61 9.16 -1.56 -19.94
C ASP A 61 8.39 -0.80 -18.86
N THR A 62 8.38 -1.32 -17.62
CA THR A 62 7.79 -0.62 -16.47
C THR A 62 8.50 0.70 -16.22
N LEU A 63 9.84 0.73 -16.26
CA LEU A 63 10.63 1.95 -16.09
C LEU A 63 10.34 2.98 -17.19
N ARG A 64 10.24 2.55 -18.45
CA ARG A 64 9.88 3.42 -19.57
C ARG A 64 8.49 4.02 -19.39
N HIS A 65 7.50 3.20 -19.08
CA HIS A 65 6.12 3.63 -18.89
C HIS A 65 5.99 4.65 -17.73
N LEU A 66 6.61 4.37 -16.59
CA LEU A 66 6.61 5.30 -15.46
C LEU A 66 7.31 6.61 -15.82
N LYS A 67 8.43 6.55 -16.54
CA LYS A 67 9.15 7.75 -16.99
C LYS A 67 8.31 8.61 -17.95
N GLU A 68 7.58 8.00 -18.88
CA GLU A 68 6.65 8.68 -19.79
C GLU A 68 5.55 9.43 -19.02
N GLN A 69 5.18 8.93 -17.83
CA GLN A 69 4.22 9.56 -16.92
C GLN A 69 4.86 10.52 -15.91
N GLY A 70 6.18 10.77 -16.01
CA GLY A 70 6.91 11.62 -15.05
C GLY A 70 7.03 11.00 -13.66
N GLN A 71 6.93 9.67 -13.56
CA GLN A 71 6.95 8.92 -12.31
C GLN A 71 8.17 7.99 -12.22
N ALA A 72 8.40 7.46 -11.03
CA ALA A 72 9.43 6.46 -10.76
C ALA A 72 8.85 5.32 -9.89
N PRO A 73 9.41 4.10 -9.96
CA PRO A 73 9.02 3.02 -9.06
C PRO A 73 9.22 3.39 -7.60
N ILE A 74 8.39 2.82 -6.73
CA ILE A 74 8.51 2.99 -5.29
C ILE A 74 9.72 2.20 -4.77
N THR A 75 10.59 2.91 -4.06
CA THR A 75 11.78 2.35 -3.42
C THR A 75 11.45 1.67 -2.10
N PRO A 76 12.28 0.71 -1.64
CA PRO A 76 12.10 0.11 -0.31
C PRO A 76 12.11 1.13 0.82
N GLN A 77 12.93 2.20 0.70
CA GLN A 77 12.99 3.29 1.68
C GLN A 77 11.67 4.06 1.76
N GLN A 78 11.03 4.33 0.61
CA GLN A 78 9.69 4.94 0.59
C GLN A 78 8.65 4.02 1.23
N GLY A 79 8.68 2.72 0.94
CA GLY A 79 7.80 1.74 1.58
C GLY A 79 7.97 1.70 3.11
N GLN A 80 9.20 1.68 3.60
CA GLN A 80 9.51 1.75 5.05
C GLN A 80 9.05 3.07 5.67
N ALA A 81 9.24 4.20 4.99
CA ALA A 81 8.79 5.51 5.46
C ALA A 81 7.25 5.56 5.56
N LEU A 82 6.54 5.02 4.57
CA LEU A 82 5.09 4.93 4.61
C LEU A 82 4.60 4.03 5.74
N ALA A 83 5.22 2.87 5.97
CA ALA A 83 4.87 1.99 7.08
C ALA A 83 4.97 2.71 8.44
N LYS A 84 6.05 3.47 8.65
CA LYS A 84 6.20 4.31 9.85
C LYS A 84 5.10 5.38 9.94
N GLN A 85 4.80 6.05 8.83
CA GLN A 85 3.79 7.10 8.78
C GLN A 85 2.38 6.59 9.14
N ILE A 86 2.03 5.38 8.73
CA ILE A 86 0.72 4.78 8.98
C ILE A 86 0.69 3.88 10.23
N HIS A 87 1.76 3.88 11.04
CA HIS A 87 1.91 3.01 12.21
C HIS A 87 1.69 1.51 11.90
N ALA A 88 2.09 1.07 10.71
CA ALA A 88 2.09 -0.35 10.37
C ALA A 88 3.12 -1.09 11.24
N VAL A 89 2.79 -2.32 11.64
CA VAL A 89 3.66 -3.18 12.45
C VAL A 89 4.95 -3.51 11.71
N SER A 90 4.87 -3.69 10.39
CA SER A 90 6.02 -3.95 9.54
C SER A 90 5.75 -3.59 8.08
N TYR A 91 6.83 -3.54 7.31
CA TYR A 91 6.84 -3.42 5.85
C TYR A 91 7.51 -4.64 5.21
N LEU A 92 6.87 -5.25 4.19
CA LEU A 92 7.39 -6.40 3.44
C LEU A 92 7.32 -6.18 1.92
N GLU A 93 8.23 -6.82 1.17
CA GLU A 93 8.23 -6.90 -0.31
C GLU A 93 8.76 -8.24 -0.84
#